data_AF-A0A9W8TX57-F1
#
_entry.id   AF-A0A9W8TX57-F1
#
_cell.length_a   1.000
_cell.length_b   1.000
_cell.length_c   1.000
_cell.angle_alpha   90.00
_cell.angle_beta   90.00
_cell.angle_gamma   90.00
#
_symmetry.space_group_name_H-M   'P 1'
#
loop_
_entity.id
_entity.type
_entity.pdbx_description
1 polymer ?
#
loop_
_entity_poly.entity_id
_entity_poly.type
_entity_poly.pdbx_seq_one_letter_code
_entity_poly.pdbx_strand_id
1 'polypeptide(L)'
;MDPLNLPAPFSEIPRQTLLFGSSPIHRLARISDDLSSAFSGYKVNVYAKHDDCNSALAFGGNKMRKLEYLPAEALEQGADTLVSIRGIQSNHTRSETDEYKLCDSLLNFRRNT
;
A
#
# COMPACT_ATOMS: atom_id res chain seq x y z
N MET A 1 14.23 -9.37 -1.57
CA MET A 1 12.81 -9.69 -1.77
C MET A 1 12.55 -9.58 -3.25
N ASP A 2 12.08 -10.65 -3.89
CA ASP A 2 11.87 -10.61 -5.35
C ASP A 2 10.78 -9.60 -5.71
N PRO A 3 10.99 -8.77 -6.73
CA PRO A 3 9.99 -7.81 -7.18
C PRO A 3 8.71 -8.55 -7.58
N LEU A 4 7.56 -8.01 -7.17
CA LEU A 4 6.27 -8.59 -7.48
C LEU A 4 6.06 -8.56 -9.00
N ASN A 5 6.19 -9.71 -9.65
CA ASN A 5 6.02 -9.83 -11.10
C ASN A 5 4.53 -10.00 -11.41
N LEU A 6 3.94 -8.97 -12.01
CA LEU A 6 2.53 -8.96 -12.37
C LEU A 6 2.36 -9.50 -13.79
N PRO A 7 1.27 -10.23 -14.11
CA PRO A 7 0.96 -10.58 -15.49
C PRO A 7 0.49 -9.33 -16.26
N ALA A 8 0.63 -9.35 -17.58
CA ALA A 8 -0.03 -8.37 -18.45
C ALA A 8 -1.57 -8.44 -18.26
N PRO A 9 -2.28 -7.30 -18.31
CA PRO A 9 -1.79 -5.95 -18.63
C PRO A 9 -1.20 -5.19 -17.43
N PHE A 10 -1.24 -5.75 -16.22
CA PHE A 10 -0.87 -5.01 -15.00
C PHE A 10 0.62 -4.70 -14.90
N SER A 11 1.49 -5.49 -15.54
CA SER A 11 2.92 -5.18 -15.65
C SER A 11 3.23 -3.97 -16.53
N GLU A 12 2.31 -3.56 -17.40
CA GLU A 12 2.49 -2.47 -18.37
C GLU A 12 2.12 -1.11 -17.78
N ILE A 13 1.39 -1.10 -16.66
CA ILE A 13 0.98 0.14 -16.00
C ILE A 13 2.19 0.71 -15.23
N PRO A 14 2.59 1.98 -15.48
CA PRO A 14 3.68 2.62 -14.75
C PRO A 14 3.45 2.59 -13.24
N ARG A 15 4.48 2.20 -12.48
CA ARG A 15 4.43 2.14 -11.03
C ARG A 15 5.74 2.54 -10.38
N GLN A 16 5.66 3.24 -9.25
CA GLN A 16 6.75 3.48 -8.31
C GLN A 16 6.70 2.44 -7.20
N THR A 17 7.85 1.89 -6.80
CA THR A 17 7.89 0.89 -5.73
C THR A 17 7.85 1.59 -4.37
N LEU A 18 6.74 1.45 -3.66
CA LEU A 18 6.53 2.00 -2.30
C LEU A 18 6.38 0.90 -1.25
N LEU A 19 6.27 -0.36 -1.68
CA LEU A 19 6.05 -1.51 -0.80
C LEU A 19 7.32 -2.33 -0.61
N PHE A 20 7.40 -3.05 0.50
CA PHE A 20 8.43 -4.07 0.69
C PHE A 20 8.24 -5.30 -0.22
N GLY A 21 7.03 -5.50 -0.75
CA GLY A 21 6.63 -6.63 -1.58
C GLY A 21 5.22 -7.14 -1.25
N SER A 22 5.01 -8.46 -1.40
CA SER A 22 3.77 -9.12 -0.96
C SER A 22 3.61 -8.99 0.55
N SER A 23 2.51 -8.38 1.00
CA SER A 23 2.23 -8.31 2.44
C SER A 23 1.99 -9.70 3.03
N PRO A 24 2.37 -9.95 4.29
CA PRO A 24 2.17 -11.24 4.94
C PRO A 24 0.70 -11.66 4.99
N ILE A 25 0.44 -12.97 4.97
CA ILE A 25 -0.86 -13.54 5.32
C ILE A 25 -0.68 -14.28 6.64
N HIS A 26 -1.48 -13.92 7.64
CA HIS A 26 -1.36 -14.49 8.98
C HIS A 26 -2.64 -15.21 9.35
N ARG A 27 -2.48 -16.44 9.83
CA ARG A 27 -3.59 -17.22 10.39
C ARG A 27 -3.94 -16.69 11.78
N LEU A 28 -5.21 -16.36 11.99
CA LEU A 28 -5.72 -15.90 13.28
C LEU A 28 -6.31 -17.09 14.04
N ALA A 29 -5.44 -17.92 14.64
CA ALA A 29 -5.83 -19.19 15.26
C ALA A 29 -6.91 -19.03 16.33
N ARG A 30 -6.71 -18.12 17.28
CA ARG A 30 -7.65 -17.90 18.40
C ARG A 30 -9.04 -17.48 17.91
N ILE A 31 -9.09 -16.51 17.00
CA ILE A 31 -10.36 -16.06 16.39
C ILE A 31 -11.02 -17.19 15.60
N SER A 32 -10.23 -18.03 14.91
CA SER A 32 -10.75 -19.19 14.18
C SER A 32 -11.40 -20.21 15.14
N ASP A 33 -10.76 -20.48 16.27
CA ASP A 33 -11.25 -21.41 17.28
C ASP A 33 -12.49 -20.86 17.99
N ASP A 34 -12.47 -19.59 18.39
CA ASP A 34 -13.61 -18.89 19.01
C ASP A 34 -14.85 -18.94 18.10
N LEU A 35 -14.69 -18.60 16.81
CA LEU A 35 -15.79 -18.63 15.84
C LEU A 35 -16.28 -20.06 15.58
N SER A 36 -15.38 -21.04 15.46
CA SER A 36 -15.78 -22.43 15.24
C SER A 36 -16.56 -23.00 16.44
N SER A 37 -16.25 -22.55 17.66
CA SER A 37 -17.00 -22.93 18.86
C SER A 37 -18.38 -22.25 18.95
N ALA A 38 -18.51 -21.03 18.44
CA ALA A 38 -19.74 -20.25 18.45
C ALA A 38 -20.77 -20.74 17.41
N PHE A 39 -20.32 -21.29 16.29
CA PHE A 39 -21.18 -21.81 15.22
C PHE A 39 -21.16 -23.35 15.19
N SER A 40 -22.04 -23.98 15.97
CA SER A 40 -22.18 -25.44 16.03
C SER A 40 -22.26 -26.08 14.64
N GLY A 41 -21.27 -26.91 14.32
CA GLY A 41 -21.20 -27.69 13.07
C GLY A 41 -20.35 -27.08 11.96
N TYR A 42 -19.81 -25.86 12.12
CA TYR A 42 -18.97 -25.21 11.11
C TYR A 42 -17.56 -24.94 11.63
N LYS A 43 -16.55 -25.36 10.85
CA LYS A 43 -15.15 -25.00 11.08
C LYS A 43 -14.81 -23.76 10.27
N VAL A 44 -14.38 -22.69 10.95
CA VAL A 44 -14.00 -21.42 10.32
C VAL A 44 -12.49 -21.24 10.46
N ASN A 45 -11.79 -20.94 9.36
CA ASN A 45 -10.38 -20.55 9.38
C ASN A 45 -10.25 -19.09 8.96
N VAL A 46 -9.82 -18.24 9.88
CA VAL A 46 -9.64 -16.81 9.63
C VAL A 46 -8.18 -16.51 9.33
N TYR A 47 -7.96 -15.73 8.26
CA TYR A 47 -6.66 -15.21 7.86
C TYR A 47 -6.74 -13.71 7.66
N ALA A 48 -5.67 -12.99 7.99
CA ALA A 48 -5.51 -11.56 7.73
C ALA A 48 -4.39 -11.33 6.71
N LYS A 49 -4.70 -10.57 5.65
CA LYS A 49 -3.69 -10.01 4.73
C LYS A 49 -3.19 -8.70 5.31
N HIS A 50 -1.93 -8.67 5.76
CA HIS A 50 -1.36 -7.58 6.55
C HIS A 50 -0.91 -6.38 5.71
N ASP A 51 -1.85 -5.73 5.04
CA ASP A 51 -1.56 -4.50 4.30
C ASP A 51 -1.19 -3.31 5.21
N ASP A 52 -1.40 -3.43 6.51
CA ASP A 52 -0.87 -2.53 7.55
C ASP A 52 0.66 -2.65 7.75
N CYS A 53 1.29 -3.69 7.21
CA CYS A 53 2.74 -3.93 7.33
C CYS A 53 3.44 -3.90 5.97
N ASN A 54 2.85 -3.24 4.97
CA ASN A 54 3.30 -3.33 3.58
C ASN A 54 4.38 -2.31 3.19
N SER A 55 4.63 -1.28 3.99
CA SER A 55 5.59 -0.20 3.70
C SER A 55 6.14 0.43 4.99
N ALA A 56 7.35 1.01 4.90
CA ALA A 56 7.92 1.85 5.94
C ALA A 56 7.26 3.24 6.00
N LEU A 57 6.62 3.65 4.90
CA LEU A 57 6.05 4.98 4.77
C LEU A 57 4.79 5.05 5.60
N ALA A 58 4.82 5.91 6.62
CA ALA A 58 3.67 6.19 7.45
C ALA A 58 2.95 4.88 7.87
N PHE A 59 3.59 3.94 8.56
CA PHE A 59 2.94 2.69 9.01
C PHE A 59 2.22 1.86 7.91
N GLY A 60 2.52 2.08 6.63
CA GLY A 60 1.86 1.39 5.52
C GLY A 60 0.35 1.58 5.43
N GLY A 61 -0.30 0.60 4.81
CA GLY A 61 -1.76 0.53 4.65
C GLY A 61 -2.19 0.24 3.24
N ASN A 62 -3.47 -0.11 3.07
CA ASN A 62 -4.03 -0.46 1.75
C ASN A 62 -3.84 0.62 0.68
N LYS A 63 -3.79 1.91 1.07
CA LYS A 63 -3.62 3.02 0.13
C LYS A 63 -2.22 3.08 -0.47
N MET A 64 -1.20 2.56 0.22
CA MET A 64 0.15 2.49 -0.35
C MET A 64 0.16 1.72 -1.67
N ARG A 65 -0.64 0.66 -1.82
CA ARG A 65 -0.77 -0.08 -3.09
C ARG A 65 -1.33 0.77 -4.22
N LYS A 66 -2.30 1.65 -3.91
CA LYS A 66 -2.89 2.56 -4.89
C LYS A 66 -1.89 3.64 -5.29
N LEU A 67 -1.16 4.14 -4.29
CA LEU A 67 -0.17 5.18 -4.43
C LEU A 67 1.07 4.72 -5.21
N GLU A 68 1.31 3.43 -5.43
CA GLU A 68 2.36 3.01 -6.38
C GLU A 68 2.06 3.47 -7.83
N TYR A 69 0.80 3.67 -8.21
CA TYR A 69 0.42 3.95 -9.60
C TYR A 69 0.16 5.43 -9.89
N LEU A 70 -0.44 6.17 -8.96
CA LEU A 70 -0.85 7.57 -9.20
C LEU A 70 0.33 8.55 -9.41
N PRO A 71 1.41 8.53 -8.61
CA PRO A 71 2.55 9.42 -8.80
C PRO A 71 3.35 9.06 -10.03
N ALA A 72 3.36 7.79 -10.46
CA ALA A 72 4.08 7.39 -11.67
C ALA A 72 3.57 8.19 -12.89
N GLU A 73 2.24 8.31 -13.01
CA GLU A 73 1.59 9.14 -14.02
C GLU A 73 1.82 10.65 -13.79
N ALA A 74 1.68 11.13 -12.55
CA ALA A 74 1.88 12.55 -12.23
C ALA A 74 3.30 13.04 -12.56
N LEU A 75 4.31 12.21 -12.30
CA LEU A 75 5.71 12.48 -12.63
C LEU A 75 5.94 12.50 -14.14
N GLU A 76 5.27 11.64 -14.91
CA GLU A 76 5.33 11.64 -16.38
C GLU A 76 4.74 12.93 -16.96
N GLN A 77 3.67 13.46 -16.35
CA GLN A 77 3.05 14.73 -16.72
C GLN A 77 3.83 15.97 -16.23
N GLY A 78 4.94 15.79 -15.51
CA GLY A 78 5.77 16.88 -15.00
C GLY A 78 5.15 17.63 -13.82
N ALA A 79 4.18 17.03 -13.12
CA ALA A 79 3.63 17.60 -11.90
C ALA A 79 4.67 17.65 -10.79
N ASP A 80 4.68 18.73 -10.01
CA ASP A 80 5.56 18.89 -8.84
C ASP A 80 4.82 18.82 -7.51
N THR A 81 3.49 18.94 -7.55
CA THR A 81 2.63 18.99 -6.38
C THR A 81 1.43 18.09 -6.59
N LEU A 82 1.33 17.04 -5.78
CA LEU A 82 0.09 16.28 -5.61
C LEU A 82 -0.85 17.08 -4.66
N VAL A 83 -2.17 16.90 -4.76
CA VAL A 83 -3.10 17.44 -3.74
C VAL A 83 -4.19 16.41 -3.49
N SER A 84 -4.53 16.18 -2.23
CA SER A 84 -5.60 15.25 -1.85
C SER A 84 -6.28 15.68 -0.55
N ILE A 85 -7.55 15.29 -0.37
CA ILE A 85 -8.42 15.72 0.72
C ILE A 85 -9.17 14.54 1.32
N ARG A 86 -9.27 14.50 2.66
CA ARG A 86 -10.09 13.53 3.41
C ARG A 86 -10.49 14.08 4.79
N GLY A 87 -11.32 13.32 5.50
CA GLY A 87 -11.69 13.61 6.89
C GLY A 87 -10.52 13.50 7.89
N ILE A 88 -10.75 14.02 9.10
CA ILE A 88 -9.72 14.27 10.14
C ILE A 88 -8.90 13.03 10.52
N GLN A 89 -9.53 11.87 10.71
CA GLN A 89 -8.87 10.62 11.12
C GLN A 89 -8.51 9.71 9.93
N SER A 90 -8.26 10.32 8.77
CA SER A 90 -8.04 9.54 7.56
C SER A 90 -6.62 8.99 7.47
N ASN A 91 -6.49 7.67 7.52
CA ASN A 91 -5.25 6.95 7.22
C ASN A 91 -4.66 7.28 5.82
N HIS A 92 -5.49 7.82 4.92
CA HIS A 92 -5.07 8.23 3.57
C HIS A 92 -4.24 9.51 3.59
N THR A 93 -4.74 10.56 4.27
CA THR A 93 -4.03 11.85 4.37
C THR A 93 -2.65 11.67 5.00
N ARG A 94 -2.57 10.79 5.99
CA ARG A 94 -1.32 10.44 6.67
C ARG A 94 -0.32 9.76 5.74
N SER A 95 -0.78 8.82 4.91
CA SER A 95 0.08 8.08 3.97
C SER A 95 0.59 8.98 2.84
N GLU A 96 -0.29 9.81 2.28
CA GLU A 96 0.10 10.73 1.20
C GLU A 96 1.11 11.78 1.68
N THR A 97 0.99 12.29 2.91
CA THR A 97 1.93 13.29 3.47
C THR A 97 3.39 12.83 3.43
N ASP A 98 3.67 11.55 3.72
CA ASP A 98 5.03 11.03 3.67
C ASP A 98 5.48 10.66 2.25
N GLU A 99 4.53 10.32 1.37
CA GLU A 99 4.81 10.16 -0.05
C GLU A 99 5.20 11.48 -0.72
N TYR A 100 4.54 12.61 -0.38
CA TYR A 100 4.96 13.93 -0.85
C TYR A 100 6.44 14.18 -0.62
N LYS A 101 6.93 13.88 0.58
CA LYS A 101 8.33 14.09 0.94
C LYS A 101 9.25 13.22 0.09
N LEU A 102 8.81 12.01 -0.24
CA LEU A 102 9.56 11.12 -1.13
C LEU A 102 9.54 11.62 -2.58
N CYS A 103 8.38 11.99 -3.11
CA CYS A 103 8.24 12.58 -4.45
C CYS A 103 9.03 13.87 -4.59
N ASP A 104 8.96 14.77 -3.61
CA ASP A 104 9.71 16.02 -3.59
C ASP A 104 11.23 15.76 -3.52
N SER A 105 11.67 14.77 -2.73
CA SER A 105 13.07 14.33 -2.75
C SER A 105 13.50 13.75 -4.10
N LEU A 106 12.63 13.00 -4.78
CA LEU A 106 12.90 12.40 -6.10
C LEU A 106 12.88 13.44 -7.23
N LEU A 107 11.99 14.42 -7.15
CA LEU A 107 11.85 15.53 -8.09
C LEU A 107 13.00 16.54 -7.97
N ASN A 108 13.39 16.90 -6.73
CA ASN A 108 14.54 17.76 -6.49
C ASN A 108 15.87 17.08 -6.88
N PHE A 109 15.95 15.74 -6.82
CA PHE A 109 17.08 15.01 -7.38
C PHE A 109 17.15 15.16 -8.91
N ARG A 110 16.03 14.98 -9.63
CA ARG A 110 15.99 15.12 -11.10
C ARG A 110 16.22 16.53 -11.62
N ARG A 111 15.89 17.57 -10.85
CA ARG A 111 16.16 18.98 -11.25
C ARG A 111 17.65 19.34 -11.17
N ASN A 112 18.47 18.55 -10.47
CA ASN A 112 19.89 18.82 -10.22
C ASN A 112 20.85 17.87 -10.97
N THR A 113 20.35 17.11 -11.95
CA THR A 113 21.09 16.23 -12.85
C THR A 113 20.74 16.52 -14.29
#